data_AF-A0A653A7J5-F1
#
_entry.id   AF-A0A653A7J5-F1
#
_cell.length_a   1.000
_cell.length_b   1.000
_cell.length_c   1.000
_cell.angle_alpha   90.00
_cell.angle_beta   90.00
_cell.angle_gamma   90.00
#
_symmetry.space_group_name_H-M   'P 1'
#
loop_
_entity.id
_entity.type
_entity.pdbx_description
1 polymer ?
#
loop_
_entity_poly.entity_id
_entity_poly.type
_entity_poly.pdbx_seq_one_letter_code
_entity_poly.pdbx_strand_id
1 'polypeptide(L)'
;MPLKIIGFLKIPLLAAAIVAPILLWLGLGSEGFLRLYQARQDRDAQREINDRLSRENRALMDEINRLETDMAYLETIARKELSLVKENEIIYRFEKKEKAD
;
A
#
# COMPACT_ATOMS: atom_id res chain seq x y z
N MET A 1 -9.90 16.80 68.37
CA MET A 1 -10.64 16.92 67.10
C MET A 1 -9.78 16.51 65.89
N PRO A 2 -9.55 15.21 65.60
CA PRO A 2 -8.81 14.78 64.40
C PRO A 2 -9.69 14.17 63.29
N LEU A 3 -11.02 14.15 63.44
CA LEU A 3 -11.90 13.42 62.53
C LEU A 3 -12.20 14.13 61.19
N LYS A 4 -12.02 15.47 61.10
CA LYS A 4 -12.40 16.26 59.92
C LYS A 4 -11.40 16.18 58.76
N ILE A 5 -10.11 15.96 59.03
CA ILE A 5 -9.04 15.94 58.03
C ILE A 5 -9.16 14.73 57.10
N ILE A 6 -9.58 13.58 57.65
CA ILE A 6 -9.79 12.34 56.91
C ILE A 6 -10.97 12.46 55.95
N GLY A 7 -12.01 13.23 56.31
CA GLY A 7 -13.15 13.50 55.43
C GLY A 7 -12.78 14.36 54.23
N PHE A 8 -11.92 15.37 54.43
CA PHE A 8 -11.51 16.30 53.36
C PHE A 8 -10.63 15.63 52.28
N LEU A 9 -9.75 14.70 52.67
CA LEU A 9 -8.91 13.94 51.73
C LEU A 9 -9.69 12.90 50.91
N LYS A 10 -10.86 12.45 51.41
CA LYS A 10 -11.70 11.46 50.72
C LYS A 10 -12.49 12.06 49.55
N ILE A 11 -12.76 13.36 49.57
CA ILE A 11 -13.49 14.06 48.50
C ILE A 11 -12.74 14.03 47.16
N PRO A 12 -11.44 14.41 47.07
CA PRO A 12 -10.70 14.29 45.82
C PRO A 12 -10.52 12.83 45.39
N LEU A 13 -10.40 11.89 46.33
CA LEU A 13 -10.33 10.46 46.03
C LEU A 13 -11.62 9.94 45.40
N LEU A 14 -12.78 10.35 45.93
CA LEU A 14 -14.09 9.98 45.39
C LEU A 14 -14.34 10.62 44.03
N ALA A 15 -13.95 11.88 43.86
CA ALA A 15 -14.02 12.59 42.58
C ALA A 15 -13.11 11.91 41.53
N ALA A 16 -11.89 11.55 41.90
CA ALA A 16 -10.98 10.81 41.03
C ALA A 16 -11.54 9.43 40.66
N ALA A 17 -12.18 8.72 41.58
CA ALA A 17 -12.80 7.42 41.32
C ALA A 17 -13.95 7.48 40.31
N ILE A 18 -14.63 8.64 40.19
CA ILE A 18 -15.70 8.86 39.21
C ILE A 18 -15.14 9.36 37.87
N VAL A 19 -14.16 10.26 37.90
CA VAL A 19 -13.60 10.89 36.69
C VAL A 19 -12.64 9.95 35.95
N ALA A 20 -11.86 9.13 36.67
CA ALA A 20 -10.91 8.20 36.08
C ALA A 20 -11.54 7.20 35.08
N PRO A 21 -12.64 6.49 35.40
CA PRO A 21 -13.27 5.59 34.43
C PRO A 21 -13.88 6.32 33.25
N ILE A 22 -14.35 7.57 33.41
CA ILE A 22 -14.87 8.39 32.31
C ILE A 22 -13.74 8.78 31.35
N LEU A 23 -12.59 9.21 31.88
CA LEU A 23 -11.40 9.52 31.08
C LEU A 23 -10.81 8.26 30.41
N LEU A 24 -10.82 7.14 31.13
CA LEU A 24 -10.39 5.85 30.59
C LEU A 24 -11.32 5.41 29.45
N TRP A 25 -12.64 5.57 29.61
CA TRP A 25 -13.62 5.29 28.56
C TRP A 25 -13.50 6.23 27.37
N LEU A 26 -13.25 7.53 27.57
CA LEU A 26 -13.00 8.46 26.45
C LEU A 26 -11.68 8.15 25.72
N GLY A 27 -10.64 7.72 26.44
CA GLY A 27 -9.33 7.43 25.87
C GLY A 27 -9.24 6.06 25.19
N LEU A 28 -9.85 5.03 25.79
CA LEU A 28 -9.74 3.62 25.39
C LEU A 28 -11.06 3.00 24.89
N GLY A 29 -12.18 3.72 24.96
CA GLY A 29 -13.46 3.25 24.44
C GLY A 29 -13.45 3.07 22.93
N SER A 30 -14.47 2.39 22.39
CA SER A 30 -14.62 1.91 21.01
C SER A 30 -14.46 2.94 19.86
N GLU A 31 -14.36 4.23 20.18
CA GLU A 31 -14.08 5.35 19.27
C GLU A 31 -12.87 6.22 19.71
N GLY A 32 -12.06 5.72 20.64
CA GLY A 32 -10.94 6.44 21.24
C GLY A 32 -9.76 6.65 20.29
N PHE A 33 -8.80 7.45 20.77
CA PHE A 33 -7.61 7.91 20.04
C PHE A 33 -6.82 6.80 19.34
N LEU A 34 -6.80 5.59 19.91
CA LEU A 34 -6.08 4.45 19.36
C LEU A 34 -6.65 4.01 18.00
N ARG A 35 -7.98 3.98 17.88
CA ARG A 35 -8.68 3.63 16.62
C ARG A 35 -8.53 4.74 15.59
N LEU A 36 -8.49 6.01 16.01
CA LEU A 36 -8.20 7.13 15.13
C LEU A 36 -6.75 7.08 14.60
N TYR A 37 -5.80 6.66 15.43
CA TYR A 37 -4.40 6.48 15.02
C TYR A 37 -4.25 5.32 14.04
N GLN A 38 -4.84 4.16 14.34
CA GLN A 38 -4.87 3.01 13.43
C GLN A 38 -5.59 3.35 12.12
N ALA A 39 -6.75 4.00 12.18
CA ALA A 39 -7.47 4.42 10.98
C ALA A 39 -6.71 5.45 10.14
N ARG A 40 -5.88 6.31 10.75
CA ARG A 40 -4.97 7.19 10.00
C ARG A 40 -3.87 6.41 9.31
N GLN A 41 -3.23 5.49 10.04
CA GLN A 41 -2.17 4.64 9.49
C GLN A 41 -2.69 3.77 8.33
N ASP A 42 -3.87 3.16 8.49
CA ASP A 42 -4.51 2.39 7.43
C ASP A 42 -4.86 3.28 6.24
N ARG A 43 -5.39 4.49 6.46
CA ARG A 43 -5.69 5.42 5.37
C ARG A 43 -4.45 5.84 4.60
N ASP A 44 -3.33 6.07 5.28
CA ASP A 44 -2.09 6.50 4.63
C ASP A 44 -1.47 5.34 3.84
N ALA A 45 -1.48 4.12 4.39
CA ALA A 45 -1.06 2.92 3.67
C ALA A 45 -1.92 2.67 2.42
N GLN A 46 -3.24 2.80 2.52
CA GLN A 46 -4.13 2.64 1.37
C GLN A 46 -3.94 3.74 0.32
N ARG A 47 -3.61 4.97 0.73
CA ARG A 47 -3.26 6.05 -0.20
C ARG A 47 -2.00 5.74 -0.97
N GLU A 48 -0.96 5.27 -0.31
CA GLU A 48 0.30 4.90 -0.97
C GLU A 48 0.08 3.78 -1.99
N ILE A 49 -0.71 2.76 -1.64
CA ILE A 49 -1.09 1.68 -2.55
C ILE A 49 -1.85 2.24 -3.76
N ASN A 50 -2.83 3.11 -3.53
CA ASN A 50 -3.62 3.70 -4.61
C ASN A 50 -2.75 4.54 -5.55
N ASP A 51 -1.85 5.36 -4.99
CA ASP A 51 -0.92 6.18 -5.79
C ASP A 51 0.03 5.30 -6.61
N ARG A 52 0.51 4.18 -6.05
CA ARG A 52 1.34 3.21 -6.77
C ARG A 52 0.56 2.58 -7.92
N LEU A 53 -0.63 2.05 -7.65
CA LEU A 53 -1.49 1.44 -8.67
C LEU A 53 -1.86 2.45 -9.75
N SER A 54 -2.14 3.70 -9.38
CA SER A 54 -2.46 4.77 -10.33
C SER A 54 -1.29 5.06 -11.28
N ARG A 55 -0.04 5.02 -10.78
CA ARG A 55 1.16 5.14 -11.63
C ARG A 55 1.35 3.95 -12.55
N GLU A 56 1.20 2.74 -12.04
CA GLU A 56 1.29 1.50 -12.84
C GLU A 56 0.23 1.48 -13.94
N ASN A 57 -1.00 1.85 -13.61
CA ASN A 57 -2.10 1.89 -14.57
C ASN A 57 -1.85 2.90 -15.69
N ARG A 58 -1.30 4.09 -15.36
CA ARG A 58 -0.88 5.06 -16.38
C ARG A 58 0.20 4.49 -17.30
N ALA A 59 1.24 3.88 -16.73
CA ALA A 59 2.31 3.29 -17.51
C ALA A 59 1.82 2.17 -18.45
N LEU A 60 0.92 1.31 -17.96
CA LEU A 60 0.30 0.25 -18.78
C LEU A 60 -0.56 0.83 -19.90
N MET A 61 -1.33 1.88 -19.62
CA MET A 61 -2.12 2.55 -20.64
C MET A 61 -1.26 3.20 -21.71
N ASP A 62 -0.15 3.84 -21.32
CA ASP A 62 0.81 4.38 -22.27
C ASP A 62 1.44 3.27 -23.12
N GLU A 63 1.73 2.11 -22.52
CA GLU A 63 2.24 0.94 -23.25
C GLU A 63 1.22 0.36 -24.23
N ILE A 64 -0.03 0.18 -23.83
CA ILE A 64 -1.12 -0.24 -24.72
C ILE A 64 -1.22 0.73 -25.90
N ASN A 65 -1.21 2.03 -25.62
CA ASN A 65 -1.33 3.06 -26.65
C ASN A 65 -0.14 3.01 -27.63
N ARG A 66 1.07 2.73 -27.13
CA ARG A 66 2.25 2.53 -27.99
C ARG A 66 2.17 1.25 -28.81
N LEU A 67 1.66 0.16 -28.27
CA LEU A 67 1.45 -1.07 -29.02
C LEU A 67 0.41 -0.90 -30.14
N GLU A 68 -0.61 -0.07 -29.93
CA GLU A 68 -1.66 0.21 -30.93
C GLU A 68 -1.21 1.21 -32.00
N THR A 69 -0.47 2.25 -31.60
CA THR A 69 -0.13 3.37 -32.50
C THR A 69 1.24 3.24 -33.17
N ASP A 70 2.20 2.55 -32.55
CA ASP A 70 3.57 2.40 -33.04
C ASP A 70 3.84 0.96 -33.51
N MET A 71 3.68 0.76 -34.82
CA MET A 71 3.92 -0.53 -35.47
C MET A 71 5.36 -1.03 -35.32
N ALA A 72 6.35 -0.14 -35.23
CA ALA A 72 7.75 -0.54 -35.05
C ALA A 72 8.00 -1.05 -33.63
N TYR A 73 7.36 -0.41 -32.63
CA TYR A 73 7.37 -0.90 -31.26
C TYR A 73 6.69 -2.26 -31.15
N LEU A 74 5.50 -2.41 -31.75
CA LEU A 74 4.77 -3.68 -31.77
C LEU A 74 5.58 -4.80 -32.42
N GLU A 75 6.20 -4.55 -33.59
CA GLU A 75 7.05 -5.53 -34.27
C GLU A 75 8.25 -5.95 -33.41
N THR A 76 8.85 -5.01 -32.67
CA THR A 76 9.96 -5.30 -31.77
C THR A 76 9.54 -6.23 -30.63
N ILE A 77 8.38 -5.98 -30.01
CA ILE A 77 7.83 -6.83 -28.95
C ILE A 77 7.44 -8.21 -29.50
N ALA A 78 6.77 -8.26 -30.65
CA ALA A 78 6.40 -9.51 -31.32
C ALA A 78 7.62 -10.39 -31.62
N ARG A 79 8.74 -9.79 -32.06
CA ARG A 79 9.99 -10.51 -32.32
C ARG A 79 10.70 -10.95 -31.04
N LYS A 80 10.72 -10.12 -30.00
CA LYS A 80 11.45 -10.39 -28.75
C LYS A 80 10.73 -11.38 -27.84
N GLU A 81 9.46 -11.11 -27.56
CA GLU A 81 8.67 -11.86 -26.56
C GLU A 81 8.00 -13.09 -27.17
N LEU A 82 7.52 -12.96 -28.42
CA LEU A 82 6.74 -14.01 -29.07
C LEU A 82 7.53 -14.75 -30.17
N SER A 83 8.76 -14.32 -30.47
CA SER A 83 9.59 -14.87 -31.56
C SER A 83 8.86 -14.93 -32.91
N LEU A 84 7.93 -14.00 -33.14
CA LEU A 84 7.16 -13.91 -34.38
C LEU A 84 8.00 -13.32 -35.51
N VAL A 85 7.73 -13.76 -36.73
CA VAL A 85 8.39 -13.31 -37.96
C VAL A 85 7.32 -12.93 -38.99
N LYS A 86 7.66 -12.02 -39.92
CA LYS A 86 6.72 -11.63 -40.98
C LYS A 86 6.52 -12.78 -41.98
N GLU A 87 5.37 -12.76 -42.65
CA GLU A 87 5.14 -13.66 -43.78
C GLU A 87 6.23 -13.44 -44.84
N ASN A 88 6.89 -14.53 -45.24
CA ASN A 88 8.03 -14.57 -46.16
C ASN A 88 9.40 -14.15 -45.59
N GLU A 89 9.58 -14.16 -44.27
CA GLU A 89 10.89 -13.92 -43.65
C GLU A 89 11.71 -15.24 -43.48
N ILE A 90 13.00 -15.20 -43.83
CA ILE A 90 13.90 -16.36 -43.76
C ILE A 90 14.74 -16.28 -42.48
N ILE A 91 14.62 -17.28 -41.60
CA ILE A 91 15.36 -17.36 -40.34
C ILE A 91 16.69 -18.10 -40.57
N TYR A 92 17.81 -17.42 -40.33
CA TYR A 92 19.13 -18.04 -40.29
C TYR A 92 19.45 -18.50 -38.87
N ARG A 93 19.45 -19.82 -38.63
CA ARG A 93 19.93 -20.41 -37.38
C ARG A 93 21.35 -20.93 -37.58
N PHE A 94 22.30 -20.34 -36.89
CA PHE A 94 23.68 -20.83 -36.89
C PHE A 94 23.82 -21.90 -35.80
N GLU A 95 24.12 -23.13 -36.19
CA GLU A 95 24.51 -24.16 -35.24
C GLU A 95 25.87 -23.79 -34.65
N LYS A 96 25.92 -23.66 -33.32
CA LYS A 96 27.18 -23.49 -32.61
C LYS A 96 27.94 -24.80 -32.74
N LYS A 97 28.95 -24.86 -33.61
CA LYS A 97 29.87 -25.98 -33.65
C LYS A 97 30.46 -26.14 -32.24
N GLU A 98 30.04 -27.19 -31.54
CA GLU A 98 30.77 -27.69 -30.39
C GLU A 98 32.19 -27.96 -30.89
N LYS A 99 33.14 -27.20 -30.35
CA LYS A 99 34.55 -27.55 -30.48
C LYS A 99 34.69 -28.85 -29.69
N ALA A 100 34.83 -29.96 -30.42
CA ALA A 100 35.32 -31.19 -29.84
C ALA A 100 36.77 -30.92 -29.42
N ASP A 101 36.98 -30.82 -28.11
CA ASP A 101 38.29 -30.92 -27.48
C ASP A 101 38.82 -32.36 -27.56
#